data_AF-A0A3G6N5M4-F1
#
_entry.id   AF-A0A3G6N5M4-F1
#
_cell.length_a   1.000
_cell.length_b   1.000
_cell.length_c   1.000
_cell.angle_alpha   90.00
_cell.angle_beta   90.00
_cell.angle_gamma   90.00
#
_symmetry.space_group_name_H-M   'P 1'
#
loop_
_entity.id
_entity.type
_entity.pdbx_description
1 polymer ?
#
loop_
_entity_poly.entity_id
_entity_poly.type
_entity_poly.pdbx_seq_one_letter_code
_entity_poly.pdbx_strand_id
1 'polypeptide(L)'
;MSGILWMQGEGDASYNEEIANNYYAHLKTLMNQMRAALRTDDVPVVIGKISDSGKNEKGKVWAMGELVQYAQEKFVRNDKNAAIVRSTQKYNYGNDPWHYDSAGYIDLGKNFADEVFRLIINFEKKD
;
A
#
# COMPACT_ATOMS: atom_id res chain seq x y z
N MET A 1 -9.73 -5.56 -16.64
CA MET A 1 -8.85 -5.76 -15.46
C MET A 1 -9.63 -5.32 -14.23
N SER A 2 -9.64 -6.09 -13.15
CA SER A 2 -10.57 -5.86 -12.03
C SER A 2 -10.03 -4.93 -10.93
N GLY A 3 -8.72 -4.68 -10.89
CA GLY A 3 -8.09 -3.78 -9.91
C GLY A 3 -6.58 -4.02 -9.81
N ILE A 4 -5.90 -3.13 -9.09
CA ILE A 4 -4.48 -3.22 -8.74
C ILE A 4 -4.37 -3.37 -7.22
N LEU A 5 -3.70 -4.43 -6.77
CA LEU A 5 -3.33 -4.61 -5.36
C LEU A 5 -1.84 -4.28 -5.24
N TRP A 6 -1.49 -3.30 -4.41
CA TRP A 6 -0.12 -2.79 -4.30
C TRP A 6 0.39 -2.92 -2.86
N MET A 7 1.44 -3.71 -2.67
CA MET A 7 2.16 -3.84 -1.40
C MET A 7 3.64 -3.61 -1.66
N GLN A 8 4.10 -2.39 -1.38
CA GLN A 8 5.51 -2.00 -1.47
C GLN A 8 5.68 -0.70 -0.67
N GLY A 9 6.92 -0.43 -0.26
CA GLY A 9 7.35 0.83 0.34
C GLY A 9 8.52 0.65 1.31
N GLU A 10 8.76 -0.58 1.76
CA GLU A 10 9.82 -0.95 2.68
C GLU A 10 11.21 -0.59 2.14
N GLY A 11 11.44 -0.81 0.83
CA GLY A 11 12.67 -0.40 0.15
C GLY A 11 12.91 1.11 0.23
N ASP A 12 11.94 1.92 -0.18
CA ASP A 12 12.01 3.39 -0.11
C ASP A 12 12.14 3.91 1.33
N ALA A 13 11.60 3.16 2.31
CA ALA A 13 11.69 3.51 3.73
C ALA A 13 13.04 3.17 4.38
N SER A 14 13.91 2.40 3.69
CA SER A 14 15.16 1.88 4.24
C SER A 14 16.37 2.80 4.08
N TYR A 15 16.38 3.66 3.06
CA TYR A 15 17.61 4.34 2.62
C TYR A 15 17.81 5.72 3.25
N ASN A 16 17.10 6.74 2.75
CA ASN A 16 17.24 8.11 3.22
C ASN A 16 15.91 8.87 3.05
N GLU A 17 15.83 10.03 3.69
CA GLU A 17 14.64 10.87 3.69
C GLU A 17 14.29 11.41 2.29
N GLU A 18 15.28 11.65 1.43
CA GLU A 18 15.06 12.10 0.04
C GLU A 18 14.26 11.06 -0.76
N ILE A 19 14.66 9.79 -0.70
CA ILE A 19 13.97 8.68 -1.36
C ILE A 19 12.54 8.55 -0.82
N ALA A 20 12.37 8.53 0.51
CA ALA A 20 11.05 8.41 1.13
C ALA A 20 10.11 9.57 0.79
N ASN A 21 10.63 10.80 0.71
CA ASN A 21 9.85 11.98 0.33
C ASN A 21 9.39 11.96 -1.14
N ASN A 22 10.12 11.28 -2.02
CA ASN A 22 9.75 11.12 -3.43
C ASN A 22 8.70 10.02 -3.66
N TYR A 23 8.45 9.15 -2.67
CA TYR A 23 7.53 8.00 -2.79
C TYR A 23 6.14 8.38 -3.32
N TYR A 24 5.54 9.46 -2.81
CA TYR A 24 4.20 9.90 -3.28
C TYR A 24 4.18 10.23 -4.77
N ALA A 25 5.18 10.98 -5.25
CA ALA A 25 5.24 11.40 -6.65
C ALA A 25 5.46 10.18 -7.57
N HIS A 26 6.31 9.24 -7.15
CA HIS A 26 6.57 7.99 -7.86
C HIS A 26 5.34 7.08 -7.88
N LEU A 27 4.70 6.83 -6.74
CA LEU A 27 3.48 6.02 -6.65
C LEU A 27 2.37 6.60 -7.52
N LYS A 28 2.14 7.92 -7.45
CA LYS A 28 1.14 8.59 -8.29
C LYS A 28 1.45 8.43 -9.78
N THR A 29 2.71 8.62 -10.17
CA THR A 29 3.14 8.48 -11.56
C THR A 29 2.94 7.05 -12.07
N LEU A 30 3.35 6.06 -11.27
CA LEU A 30 3.20 4.65 -11.60
C LEU A 30 1.73 4.27 -11.80
N MET A 31 0.85 4.63 -10.86
CA MET A 31 -0.58 4.27 -10.94
C MET A 31 -1.26 4.95 -12.13
N ASN A 32 -0.91 6.21 -12.43
CA ASN A 32 -1.40 6.91 -13.62
C ASN A 32 -0.92 6.24 -14.92
N GLN A 33 0.35 5.83 -14.97
CA GLN A 33 0.90 5.13 -16.14
C GLN A 33 0.25 3.75 -16.33
N MET A 34 0.00 3.01 -15.25
CA MET A 34 -0.72 1.73 -15.31
C MET A 34 -2.14 1.92 -15.86
N ARG A 35 -2.90 2.90 -15.35
CA ARG A 35 -4.25 3.22 -15.84
C ARG A 35 -4.27 3.63 -17.31
N ALA A 36 -3.32 4.48 -17.73
CA ALA A 36 -3.16 4.90 -19.12
C ALA A 36 -2.83 3.71 -20.04
N ALA A 37 -1.92 2.82 -19.63
CA ALA A 37 -1.56 1.62 -20.39
C ALA A 37 -2.74 0.65 -20.54
N LEU A 38 -3.60 0.56 -19.51
CA LEU A 38 -4.83 -0.24 -19.51
C LEU A 38 -6.00 0.45 -20.21
N ARG A 39 -5.84 1.71 -20.64
CA ARG A 39 -6.90 2.55 -21.24
C ARG A 39 -8.16 2.61 -20.37
N THR A 40 -7.97 2.59 -19.05
CA THR A 40 -9.04 2.63 -18.06
C THR A 40 -8.61 3.58 -16.95
N ASP A 41 -9.13 4.80 -16.96
CA ASP A 41 -8.71 5.86 -16.03
C ASP A 41 -9.07 5.54 -14.57
N ASP A 42 -10.07 4.68 -14.37
CA ASP A 42 -10.68 4.42 -13.07
C ASP A 42 -10.43 2.98 -12.61
N VAL A 43 -9.31 2.35 -12.98
CA VAL A 43 -8.93 1.05 -12.38
C VAL A 43 -8.81 1.22 -10.86
N PRO A 44 -9.54 0.41 -10.06
CA PRO A 44 -9.41 0.43 -8.60
C PRO A 44 -7.97 0.15 -8.15
N VAL A 45 -7.47 0.94 -7.21
CA VAL A 45 -6.14 0.71 -6.62
C VAL A 45 -6.27 0.50 -5.11
N VAL A 46 -5.86 -0.64 -4.60
CA VAL A 46 -5.82 -0.89 -3.15
C VAL A 46 -4.37 -0.97 -2.70
N ILE A 47 -3.98 -0.09 -1.78
CA ILE A 47 -2.65 -0.03 -1.20
C ILE A 47 -2.63 -0.80 0.12
N GLY A 48 -1.68 -1.72 0.30
CA GLY A 48 -1.32 -2.25 1.60
C GLY A 48 -0.39 -1.26 2.29
N LYS A 49 -0.81 -0.70 3.43
CA LYS A 49 0.04 0.21 4.19
C LYS A 49 1.22 -0.57 4.76
N ILE A 50 2.46 -0.17 4.53
CA ILE A 50 3.60 -0.87 5.13
C ILE A 50 3.55 -0.74 6.66
N SER A 51 4.04 -1.74 7.38
CA SER A 51 4.25 -1.65 8.82
C SER A 51 5.68 -2.06 9.19
N ASP A 52 6.06 -1.75 10.42
CA ASP A 52 7.39 -2.05 10.96
C ASP A 52 7.27 -3.14 12.03
N SER A 53 8.18 -4.10 12.01
CA SER A 53 8.19 -5.18 13.01
C SER A 53 8.75 -4.75 14.36
N GLY A 54 9.48 -3.64 14.40
CA GLY A 54 10.27 -3.19 15.54
C GLY A 54 11.44 -4.11 15.88
N LYS A 55 11.69 -5.18 15.10
CA LYS A 55 12.72 -6.20 15.38
C LYS A 55 14.11 -5.75 14.93
N ASN A 56 14.54 -4.58 15.37
CA ASN A 56 15.92 -4.06 15.24
C ASN A 56 16.39 -3.56 16.62
N GLU A 57 17.70 -3.40 16.82
CA GLU A 57 18.29 -2.94 18.08
C GLU A 57 17.70 -1.62 18.59
N LYS A 58 17.26 -0.75 17.68
CA LYS A 58 16.65 0.56 17.97
C LYS A 58 15.12 0.53 18.01
N GLY A 59 14.49 -0.64 17.91
CA GLY A 59 13.03 -0.79 17.90
C GLY A 59 12.35 -0.41 16.58
N LYS A 60 13.11 -0.31 15.47
CA LYS A 60 12.59 0.08 14.15
C LYS A 60 13.44 -0.46 13.01
N VAL A 61 12.80 -1.10 12.03
CA VAL A 61 13.46 -1.67 10.85
C VAL A 61 13.56 -0.63 9.73
N TRP A 62 12.51 0.14 9.52
CA TRP A 62 12.35 1.09 8.41
C TRP A 62 12.49 2.52 8.93
N ALA A 63 13.71 3.08 8.90
CA ALA A 63 14.00 4.39 9.48
C ALA A 63 13.04 5.50 9.00
N MET A 64 12.65 5.46 7.71
CA MET A 64 11.75 6.44 7.08
C MET A 64 10.31 5.93 6.89
N GLY A 65 9.92 4.87 7.62
CA GLY A 65 8.63 4.18 7.44
C GLY A 65 7.41 5.11 7.49
N GLU A 66 7.39 6.09 8.39
CA GLU A 66 6.24 7.01 8.54
C GLU A 66 6.13 7.98 7.36
N LEU A 67 7.23 8.37 6.72
CA LEU A 67 7.20 9.21 5.52
C LEU A 67 6.55 8.46 4.36
N VAL A 68 6.92 7.19 4.17
CA VAL A 68 6.32 6.33 3.15
C VAL A 68 4.85 6.02 3.48
N GLN A 69 4.54 5.69 4.73
CA GLN A 69 3.15 5.49 5.17
C GLN A 69 2.29 6.74 4.95
N TYR A 70 2.83 7.93 5.26
CA TYR A 70 2.15 9.20 4.98
C TYR A 70 1.91 9.37 3.49
N ALA A 71 2.89 9.05 2.65
CA ALA A 71 2.77 9.13 1.21
C ALA A 71 1.72 8.14 0.65
N GLN A 72 1.62 6.92 1.19
CA GLN A 72 0.59 5.94 0.86
C GLN A 72 -0.82 6.46 1.21
N GLU A 73 -1.00 6.99 2.42
CA GLU A 73 -2.26 7.60 2.87
C GLU A 73 -2.61 8.82 2.01
N LYS A 74 -1.62 9.66 1.67
CA LYS A 74 -1.77 10.83 0.82
C LYS A 74 -2.19 10.44 -0.60
N PHE A 75 -1.65 9.37 -1.17
CA PHE A 75 -2.09 8.86 -2.46
C PHE A 75 -3.58 8.51 -2.42
N VAL A 76 -3.99 7.65 -1.48
CA VAL A 76 -5.37 7.18 -1.38
C VAL A 76 -6.35 8.32 -1.08
N ARG A 77 -5.96 9.32 -0.28
CA ARG A 77 -6.80 10.50 -0.02
C ARG A 77 -7.05 11.34 -1.27
N ASN A 78 -6.10 11.39 -2.21
CA ASN A 78 -6.16 12.26 -3.40
C ASN A 78 -6.58 11.51 -4.68
N ASP A 79 -6.83 10.21 -4.60
CA ASP A 79 -7.25 9.38 -5.73
C ASP A 79 -8.72 8.99 -5.61
N LYS A 80 -9.49 9.21 -6.68
CA LYS A 80 -10.95 9.00 -6.66
C LYS A 80 -11.37 7.53 -6.63
N ASN A 81 -10.48 6.60 -6.98
CA ASN A 81 -10.76 5.17 -6.98
C ASN A 81 -9.63 4.37 -6.34
N ALA A 82 -9.24 4.77 -5.13
CA ALA A 82 -8.27 4.05 -4.33
C ALA A 82 -8.75 3.77 -2.90
N ALA A 83 -8.15 2.76 -2.29
CA ALA A 83 -8.37 2.35 -0.90
C ALA A 83 -7.05 1.94 -0.24
N ILE A 84 -7.05 1.84 1.09
CA ILE A 84 -5.85 1.45 1.85
C ILE A 84 -6.20 0.43 2.94
N VAL A 85 -5.45 -0.67 2.97
CA VAL A 85 -5.51 -1.69 4.01
C VAL A 85 -4.54 -1.30 5.13
N ARG A 86 -5.07 -1.15 6.35
CA ARG A 86 -4.31 -0.72 7.54
C ARG A 86 -4.15 -1.81 8.61
N SER A 87 -4.65 -3.01 8.36
CA SER A 87 -4.54 -4.15 9.29
C SER A 87 -3.10 -4.61 9.49
N THR A 88 -2.21 -4.31 8.55
CA THR A 88 -0.77 -4.61 8.60
C THR A 88 -0.07 -4.20 9.89
N GLN A 89 -0.46 -3.06 10.48
CA GLN A 89 0.06 -2.60 11.77
C GLN A 89 -0.14 -3.59 12.94
N LYS A 90 -1.04 -4.57 12.79
CA LYS A 90 -1.38 -5.58 13.80
C LYS A 90 -0.75 -6.94 13.50
N TYR A 91 -0.01 -7.07 12.39
CA TYR A 91 0.49 -8.36 11.96
C TYR A 91 1.75 -8.75 12.71
N ASN A 92 1.86 -10.05 12.96
CA ASN A 92 3.10 -10.65 13.39
C ASN A 92 4.05 -10.80 12.19
N TYR A 93 5.32 -10.94 12.51
CA TYR A 93 6.39 -11.15 11.56
C TYR A 93 7.00 -12.52 11.78
N GLY A 94 7.41 -13.16 10.69
CA GLY A 94 7.99 -14.49 10.71
C GLY A 94 9.38 -14.54 11.37
N ASN A 95 10.24 -15.42 10.85
CA ASN A 95 11.60 -15.62 11.36
C ASN A 95 12.54 -14.45 11.05
N ASP A 96 12.12 -13.53 10.18
CA ASP A 96 12.88 -12.34 9.82
C ASP A 96 12.11 -11.06 10.25
N PRO A 97 12.79 -9.91 10.32
CA PRO A 97 12.19 -8.65 10.74
C PRO A 97 11.41 -7.92 9.64
N TRP A 98 11.35 -8.45 8.42
CA TRP A 98 10.85 -7.74 7.23
C TRP A 98 9.49 -8.27 6.76
N HIS A 99 9.24 -9.57 6.90
CA HIS A 99 8.07 -10.23 6.31
C HIS A 99 7.03 -10.67 7.35
N TYR A 100 5.76 -10.48 7.01
CA TYR A 100 4.63 -10.95 7.82
C TYR A 100 4.65 -12.48 7.94
N ASP A 101 4.04 -12.99 9.00
CA ASP A 101 3.77 -14.43 9.07
C ASP A 101 2.63 -14.84 8.13
N SER A 102 2.39 -16.15 7.99
CA SER A 102 1.36 -16.67 7.10
C SER A 102 -0.05 -16.19 7.48
N ALA A 103 -0.32 -15.98 8.77
CA ALA A 103 -1.62 -15.49 9.22
C ALA A 103 -1.85 -14.04 8.78
N GLY A 104 -0.83 -13.19 8.91
CA GLY A 104 -0.84 -11.80 8.42
C GLY A 104 -1.05 -11.72 6.91
N TYR A 105 -0.37 -12.56 6.11
CA TYR A 105 -0.60 -12.58 4.65
C TYR A 105 -2.00 -13.05 4.27
N ILE A 106 -2.56 -14.04 4.97
CA ILE A 106 -3.95 -14.49 4.73
C ILE A 106 -4.95 -13.37 5.04
N ASP A 107 -4.78 -12.68 6.17
CA ASP A 107 -5.63 -11.54 6.53
C ASP A 107 -5.48 -10.40 5.52
N LEU A 108 -4.25 -10.11 5.09
CA LEU A 108 -3.96 -9.09 4.08
C LEU A 108 -4.69 -9.36 2.77
N GLY A 109 -4.65 -10.61 2.29
CA GLY A 109 -5.37 -11.03 1.10
C GLY A 109 -6.88 -10.81 1.20
N LYS A 110 -7.48 -11.11 2.36
CA LYS A 110 -8.91 -10.87 2.61
C LYS A 110 -9.25 -9.39 2.61
N ASN A 111 -8.49 -8.57 3.34
CA ASN A 111 -8.71 -7.12 3.37
C ASN A 111 -8.50 -6.48 1.99
N PHE A 112 -7.53 -6.94 1.20
CA PHE A 112 -7.37 -6.51 -0.19
C PHE A 112 -8.59 -6.84 -1.04
N ALA A 113 -9.13 -8.06 -0.92
CA ALA A 113 -10.32 -8.49 -1.63
C ALA A 113 -11.54 -7.63 -1.24
N ASP A 114 -11.78 -7.43 0.06
CA ASP A 114 -12.89 -6.63 0.56
C ASP A 114 -12.85 -5.20 0.02
N GLU A 115 -11.67 -4.55 0.06
CA GLU A 115 -11.51 -3.19 -0.44
C GLU A 115 -11.66 -3.08 -1.96
N VAL A 116 -11.09 -4.01 -2.73
CA VAL A 116 -11.22 -3.95 -4.20
C VAL A 116 -12.66 -4.19 -4.63
N PHE A 117 -13.37 -5.15 -4.01
CA PHE A 117 -14.80 -5.37 -4.29
C PHE A 117 -15.65 -4.17 -3.89
N ARG A 118 -15.37 -3.54 -2.74
CA ARG A 118 -16.04 -2.31 -2.32
C ARG A 118 -15.89 -1.19 -3.35
N LEU A 119 -14.69 -1.01 -3.91
CA LEU A 119 -14.45 -0.02 -4.96
C LEU A 119 -15.20 -0.34 -6.26
N ILE A 120 -15.17 -1.59 -6.71
CA ILE A 120 -15.89 -2.05 -7.92
C ILE A 120 -17.40 -1.80 -7.78
N ILE A 121 -18.02 -2.24 -6.67
CA ILE A 121 -19.45 -2.07 -6.44
C ILE A 121 -19.84 -0.59 -6.37
N ASN A 122 -19.00 0.24 -5.77
CA ASN A 122 -19.24 1.69 -5.70
C ASN A 122 -19.12 2.38 -7.05
N PHE A 123 -18.34 1.82 -7.98
CA PHE A 123 -18.25 2.31 -9.35
C PHE A 123 -19.54 1.97 -10.11
N GLU A 124 -20.00 0.71 -10.07
CA GLU A 124 -21.22 0.26 -10.76
C GLU A 124 -22.51 0.98 -10.31
N LYS A 125 -22.54 1.52 -9.09
CA LYS A 125 -23.67 2.30 -8.57
C LYS A 125 -23.68 3.77 -9.00
N LYS A 126 -22.60 4.27 -9.59
CA LYS A 126 -22.48 5.67 -10.04
C LYS A 126 -22.88 5.86 -11.51
N ASP A 127 -22.98 4.77 -12.26
CA ASP A 127 -23.52 4.70 -13.62
C ASP A 127 -25.04 4.46 -13.60
#